data_AF-A0A183J0W4-F1
#
_entry.id   AF-A0A183J0W4-F1
#
_cell.length_a   1.000
_cell.length_b   1.000
_cell.length_c   1.000
_cell.angle_alpha   90.00
_cell.angle_beta   90.00
_cell.angle_gamma   90.00
#
_symmetry.space_group_name_H-M   'P 1'
#
loop_
_entity.id
_entity.type
_entity.pdbx_description
1 polymer ?
#
loop_
_entity_poly.entity_id
_entity_poly.type
_entity_poly.pdbx_seq_one_letter_code
_entity_poly.pdbx_strand_id
1 'polypeptide(L)'
;MSEELSETKRKSRNLSEKRRRDSFNVIVSELAAAVVPADRKLDKSNVLKHTITFLRKHNENISSTDQDLHKPSAGKEHLSNDEICTYLQRTINAYLLVISSSGGIVYASGDFIENFKCSEVWFALK
;
A
#
# COMPACT_ATOMS: atom_id res chain seq x y z
N MET A 1 -9.84 46.03 23.57
CA MET A 1 -10.40 45.48 22.30
C MET A 1 -9.36 45.23 21.22
N SER A 2 -8.49 46.19 20.86
CA SER A 2 -7.51 45.97 19.75
C SER A 2 -6.38 44.97 20.06
N GLU A 3 -5.88 44.91 21.29
CA GLU A 3 -4.83 43.96 21.69
C GLU A 3 -5.33 42.51 21.75
N GLU A 4 -6.56 42.30 22.18
CA GLU A 4 -7.21 40.99 22.33
C GLU A 4 -7.44 40.29 20.97
N LEU A 5 -7.75 41.08 19.93
CA LEU A 5 -7.83 40.62 18.54
C LEU A 5 -6.45 40.20 18.00
N SER A 6 -5.37 40.87 18.43
CA SER A 6 -4.01 40.55 18.01
C SER A 6 -3.51 39.24 18.62
N GLU A 7 -3.81 39.01 19.90
CA GLU A 7 -3.51 37.74 20.56
C GLU A 7 -4.26 36.58 19.92
N THR A 8 -5.54 36.78 19.61
CA THR A 8 -6.40 35.75 19.02
C THR A 8 -5.87 35.32 17.64
N LYS A 9 -5.46 36.27 16.80
CA LYS A 9 -4.79 35.97 15.52
C LYS A 9 -3.48 35.20 15.70
N ARG A 10 -2.68 35.55 16.72
CA ARG A 10 -1.42 34.87 17.03
C ARG A 10 -1.66 33.43 17.49
N LYS A 11 -2.65 33.21 18.38
CA LYS A 11 -3.07 31.90 18.87
C LYS A 11 -3.56 31.00 17.73
N SER A 12 -4.40 31.53 16.83
CA SER A 12 -4.89 30.80 15.65
C SER A 12 -3.76 30.38 14.72
N ARG A 13 -2.81 31.28 14.41
CA ARG A 13 -1.62 30.96 13.61
C ARG A 13 -0.78 29.85 14.23
N ASN A 14 -0.53 29.92 15.53
CA ASN A 14 0.27 28.91 16.24
C ASN A 14 -0.41 27.54 16.25
N LEU A 15 -1.74 27.51 16.41
CA LEU A 15 -2.51 26.27 16.37
C LEU A 15 -2.51 25.65 14.97
N SER A 16 -2.71 26.46 13.93
CA SER A 16 -2.64 26.01 12.54
C SER A 16 -1.28 25.39 12.22
N GLU A 17 -0.20 26.05 12.65
CA GLU A 17 1.14 25.55 12.42
C GLU A 17 1.44 24.28 13.24
N LYS A 18 0.93 24.18 14.48
CA LYS A 18 1.02 22.95 15.26
C LYS A 18 0.34 21.79 14.53
N ARG A 19 -0.88 21.99 14.00
CA ARG A 19 -1.59 20.96 13.22
C ARG A 19 -0.78 20.48 12.03
N ARG A 20 -0.17 21.40 11.26
CA ARG A 20 0.69 21.03 10.13
C ARG A 20 1.88 20.16 10.55
N ARG A 21 2.54 20.50 11.66
CA ARG A 21 3.65 19.70 12.20
C ARG A 21 3.20 18.35 12.71
N ASP A 22 2.06 18.28 13.38
CA ASP A 22 1.52 17.03 13.89
C ASP A 22 1.13 16.10 12.72
N SER A 23 0.45 16.62 11.70
CA SER A 23 0.15 15.88 10.46
C SER A 23 1.42 15.38 9.76
N PHE A 24 2.45 16.23 9.64
CA PHE A 24 3.74 15.80 9.07
C PHE A 24 4.36 14.65 9.87
N ASN A 25 4.32 14.71 11.20
CA ASN A 25 4.88 13.66 12.05
C ASN A 25 4.14 12.32 11.91
N VAL A 26 2.81 12.35 11.76
CA VAL A 26 1.99 11.16 11.50
C VAL A 26 2.42 10.52 10.17
N ILE A 27 2.44 11.31 9.09
CA ILE A 27 2.80 10.83 7.76
C ILE A 27 4.21 10.23 7.74
N VAL A 28 5.18 10.88 8.38
CA VAL A 28 6.56 10.34 8.45
C VAL A 28 6.62 9.04 9.25
N SER A 29 5.78 8.88 10.27
CA SER A 29 5.74 7.66 11.08
C SER A 29 5.09 6.49 10.33
N GLU A 30 3.98 6.74 9.62
CA GLU A 30 3.35 5.75 8.74
C GLU A 30 4.29 5.34 7.60
N LEU A 31 4.97 6.32 7.00
CA LEU A 31 5.96 6.06 5.97
C LEU A 31 7.10 5.19 6.50
N ALA A 32 7.61 5.46 7.70
CA ALA A 32 8.64 4.64 8.32
C ALA A 32 8.19 3.18 8.48
N ALA A 33 6.95 2.94 8.92
CA ALA A 33 6.40 1.59 9.04
C ALA A 33 6.27 0.86 7.69
N ALA A 34 6.04 1.59 6.60
CA ALA A 34 5.89 1.01 5.27
C ALA A 34 7.24 0.65 4.60
N VAL A 35 8.30 1.44 4.84
CA VAL A 35 9.60 1.27 4.15
C VAL A 35 10.73 0.73 5.02
N VAL A 36 10.58 0.73 6.34
CA VAL A 36 11.61 0.28 7.28
C VAL A 36 11.15 -1.01 7.97
N PRO A 37 12.02 -2.04 8.08
CA PRO A 37 11.74 -3.22 8.89
C PRO A 37 11.38 -2.85 10.33
N ALA A 38 10.46 -3.60 10.93
CA ALA A 38 9.79 -3.26 12.20
C ALA A 38 10.74 -3.10 13.41
N ASP A 39 11.99 -3.55 13.31
CA ASP A 39 13.00 -3.53 14.37
C ASP A 39 13.94 -2.31 14.32
N ARG A 40 13.87 -1.46 13.28
CA ARG A 40 14.81 -0.35 13.08
C ARG A 40 14.14 1.01 13.22
N LYS A 41 14.47 1.72 14.31
CA LYS A 41 14.05 3.12 14.52
C LYS A 41 14.98 4.07 13.75
N LEU A 42 14.43 4.86 12.83
CA LEU A 42 15.14 5.89 12.07
C LEU A 42 14.67 7.29 12.47
N ASP A 43 15.56 8.28 12.40
CA ASP A 43 15.16 9.68 12.46
C ASP A 43 14.46 10.11 11.16
N LYS A 44 13.73 11.23 11.19
CA LYS A 44 12.90 11.69 10.08
C LYS A 44 13.67 11.89 8.78
N SER A 45 14.93 12.37 8.83
CA SER A 45 15.73 12.58 7.63
C SER A 45 16.12 11.24 7.00
N ASN A 46 16.53 10.28 7.84
CA ASN A 46 16.88 8.95 7.36
C ASN A 46 15.66 8.13 6.88
N VAL A 47 14.47 8.32 7.45
CA VAL A 47 13.22 7.76 6.90
C VAL A 47 13.03 8.24 5.46
N LEU A 48 13.05 9.56 5.23
CA LEU A 48 12.86 10.12 3.89
C LEU A 48 13.93 9.66 2.89
N LYS A 49 15.19 9.57 3.31
CA LYS A 49 16.28 9.02 2.47
C LYS A 49 16.05 7.55 2.13
N HIS A 50 15.66 6.73 3.10
CA HIS A 50 15.32 5.32 2.86
C HIS A 50 14.15 5.18 1.89
N THR A 51 13.09 5.98 2.06
CA THR A 51 11.94 5.99 1.15
C THR A 51 12.37 6.30 -0.28
N ILE A 52 13.20 7.33 -0.50
CA ILE A 52 13.69 7.68 -1.84
C ILE A 52 14.45 6.51 -2.46
N THR A 53 15.36 5.89 -1.71
CA THR A 53 16.13 4.73 -2.19
C THR A 53 15.22 3.54 -2.47
N PHE A 54 14.25 3.27 -1.60
CA PHE A 54 13.27 2.20 -1.75
C PHE A 54 12.48 2.36 -3.06
N LEU A 55 11.93 3.55 -3.31
CA LEU A 55 11.15 3.84 -4.51
C LEU A 55 12.00 3.76 -5.79
N ARG A 56 13.25 4.22 -5.76
CA ARG A 56 14.19 4.10 -6.89
C ARG A 56 14.46 2.64 -7.24
N LYS A 57 14.81 1.84 -6.23
CA LYS A 57 15.06 0.40 -6.41
C LYS A 57 13.82 -0.32 -6.93
N HIS A 58 12.64 0.05 -6.42
CA HIS A 58 11.38 -0.51 -6.89
C HIS A 58 11.13 -0.20 -8.39
N ASN A 59 11.39 1.04 -8.81
CA ASN A 59 11.26 1.45 -10.21
C ASN A 59 12.30 0.77 -11.13
N GLU A 60 13.54 0.60 -10.65
CA GLU A 60 14.58 -0.16 -11.35
C GLU A 60 14.17 -1.63 -11.54
N ASN A 61 13.66 -2.29 -10.50
CA ASN A 61 13.20 -3.69 -10.56
C ASN A 61 12.04 -3.88 -11.55
N ILE A 62 11.09 -2.93 -11.59
CA ILE A 62 10.01 -2.95 -12.58
C ILE A 62 10.57 -2.78 -14.00
N SER A 63 11.60 -1.96 -14.17
CA SER A 63 12.20 -1.69 -15.48
C SER A 63 13.11 -2.83 -15.98
N SER A 64 13.73 -3.61 -15.08
CA SER A 64 14.62 -4.72 -15.41
C SER A 64 13.90 -6.04 -15.65
N THR A 65 12.66 -6.16 -15.16
CA THR A 65 11.80 -7.30 -15.47
C THR A 65 11.24 -7.05 -16.87
N ASP A 66 11.62 -7.87 -17.85
CA ASP A 66 11.20 -7.77 -19.26
C ASP A 66 9.66 -7.91 -19.35
N GLN A 67 8.96 -6.80 -19.21
CA GLN A 67 7.51 -6.74 -19.06
C GLN A 67 6.98 -5.51 -19.80
N ASP A 68 6.77 -5.67 -21.11
CA ASP A 68 5.86 -4.84 -21.90
C ASP A 68 4.42 -4.85 -21.32
N LEU A 69 4.14 -5.76 -20.35
CA LEU A 69 2.89 -5.87 -19.59
C LEU A 69 2.79 -4.94 -18.37
N HIS A 70 3.89 -4.53 -17.74
CA HIS A 70 3.86 -3.83 -16.43
C HIS A 70 4.25 -2.36 -16.48
N LYS A 71 4.59 -1.82 -17.66
CA LYS A 71 4.89 -0.40 -17.80
C LYS A 71 3.59 0.37 -17.56
N PRO A 72 3.43 1.14 -16.46
CA PRO A 72 2.25 1.98 -16.31
C PRO A 72 2.28 2.98 -17.44
N SER A 73 1.38 2.83 -18.43
CA SER A 73 1.27 3.80 -19.51
C SER A 73 0.99 5.14 -18.86
N ALA A 74 1.86 6.13 -19.07
CA ALA A 74 1.75 7.43 -18.45
C ALA A 74 0.33 7.98 -18.64
N GLY A 75 -0.47 7.94 -17.56
CA GLY A 75 -1.86 8.42 -17.56
C GLY A 75 -2.99 7.39 -17.41
N LYS A 76 -2.72 6.08 -17.20
CA LYS A 76 -3.80 5.15 -16.80
C LYS A 76 -3.97 5.11 -15.28
N GLU A 77 -5.23 5.21 -14.85
CA GLU A 77 -5.65 5.01 -13.47
C GLU A 77 -5.04 3.71 -12.95
N HIS A 78 -4.34 3.77 -11.81
CA HIS A 78 -3.83 2.58 -11.16
C HIS A 78 -5.03 1.77 -10.68
N LEU A 79 -5.37 0.72 -11.42
CA LEU A 79 -6.24 -0.32 -10.90
C LEU A 79 -5.53 -0.89 -9.67
N SER A 80 -6.21 -0.85 -8.53
CA SER A 80 -5.80 -1.59 -7.34
C SER A 80 -5.68 -3.08 -7.67
N ASN A 81 -4.90 -3.81 -6.88
CA ASN A 81 -4.77 -5.27 -7.07
C ASN A 81 -6.14 -5.97 -7.04
N ASP A 82 -7.08 -5.45 -6.25
CA ASP A 82 -8.45 -5.97 -6.17
C ASP A 82 -9.23 -5.72 -7.46
N GLU A 83 -9.10 -4.54 -8.07
CA GLU A 83 -9.71 -4.22 -9.36
C GLU A 83 -9.10 -5.04 -10.50
N ILE A 84 -7.80 -5.30 -10.46
CA ILE A 84 -7.13 -6.19 -11.42
C ILE A 84 -7.65 -7.62 -11.26
N CYS A 85 -7.70 -8.16 -10.04
CA CYS A 85 -8.23 -9.49 -9.78
C CYS A 85 -9.67 -9.61 -10.26
N THR A 86 -10.49 -8.61 -9.94
CA THR A 86 -11.89 -8.52 -10.35
C THR A 86 -12.04 -8.45 -11.87
N TYR A 87 -11.21 -7.67 -12.55
CA TYR A 87 -11.21 -7.53 -14.00
C TYR A 87 -10.83 -8.85 -14.69
N LEU A 88 -9.77 -9.51 -14.23
CA LEU A 88 -9.33 -10.81 -14.74
C LEU A 88 -10.39 -11.90 -14.52
N GLN A 89 -10.99 -11.95 -13.32
CA GLN A 89 -12.11 -12.86 -13.03
C GLN A 89 -13.27 -12.66 -14.00
N ARG A 90 -13.69 -11.42 -14.24
CA ARG A 90 -14.83 -11.12 -15.11
C ARG A 90 -14.57 -11.33 -16.59
N THR A 91 -13.33 -11.12 -17.04
CA THR A 91 -13.01 -11.12 -18.47
C THR A 91 -12.66 -12.51 -18.98
N ILE A 92 -11.93 -13.29 -18.18
CA ILE A 92 -11.40 -14.59 -18.60
C ILE A 92 -11.76 -15.74 -17.65
N ASN A 93 -12.65 -15.52 -16.67
CA ASN A 93 -13.01 -16.51 -15.64
C ASN A 93 -11.80 -17.11 -14.92
N ALA A 94 -10.75 -16.30 -14.73
CA ALA A 94 -9.55 -16.71 -13.99
C ALA A 94 -9.75 -16.57 -12.48
N TYR A 95 -9.15 -17.46 -11.70
CA TYR A 95 -9.17 -17.42 -10.24
C TYR A 95 -7.74 -17.36 -9.69
N LEU A 96 -7.56 -16.72 -8.54
CA LEU A 96 -6.26 -16.65 -7.87
C LEU A 96 -6.20 -17.71 -6.76
N LEU A 97 -5.22 -18.61 -6.85
CA LEU A 97 -4.94 -19.64 -5.86
C LEU A 97 -3.46 -19.54 -5.45
N VAL A 98 -3.20 -19.44 -4.16
CA VAL A 98 -1.85 -19.43 -3.58
C VAL A 98 -1.66 -20.70 -2.77
N ILE A 99 -0.71 -21.53 -3.20
CA ILE A 99 -0.35 -22.78 -2.54
C ILE A 99 1.05 -22.61 -1.95
N SER A 100 1.23 -22.97 -0.69
CA SER A 100 2.54 -22.98 -0.04
C SER A 100 3.44 -24.02 -0.69
N SER A 101 4.76 -23.89 -0.47
CA SER A 101 5.72 -24.93 -0.88
C SER A 101 5.49 -26.29 -0.21
N SER A 102 4.75 -26.32 0.90
CA SER A 102 4.32 -27.55 1.59
C SER A 102 3.02 -28.14 1.04
N GLY A 103 2.42 -27.54 0.01
CA GLY A 103 1.19 -28.02 -0.64
C GLY A 103 -0.12 -27.56 0.00
N GLY A 104 -0.07 -26.71 1.03
CA GLY A 104 -1.27 -26.17 1.68
C GLY A 104 -1.82 -24.97 0.93
N ILE A 105 -3.14 -24.83 0.86
CA ILE A 105 -3.77 -23.65 0.25
C ILE A 105 -3.73 -22.49 1.26
N VAL A 106 -3.04 -21.41 0.91
CA VAL A 106 -2.86 -20.22 1.74
C VAL A 106 -3.91 -19.17 1.41
N TYR A 107 -4.31 -19.08 0.15
CA TYR A 107 -5.32 -18.14 -0.32
C TYR A 107 -6.05 -18.69 -1.55
N ALA A 108 -7.36 -18.47 -1.61
CA ALA A 108 -8.17 -18.67 -2.80
C ALA A 108 -9.12 -17.47 -2.96
N SER A 109 -9.29 -16.97 -4.18
CA SER A 109 -10.24 -15.88 -4.44
C SER A 109 -11.67 -16.31 -4.12
N GLY A 110 -12.51 -15.42 -3.56
CA GLY A 110 -13.85 -15.78 -3.04
C GLY A 110 -14.72 -16.59 -4.01
N ASP A 111 -14.80 -16.14 -5.27
CA ASP A 111 -15.59 -16.80 -6.31
C ASP A 111 -15.07 -18.20 -6.68
N PHE A 112 -13.82 -18.54 -6.34
CA PHE A 112 -13.26 -19.88 -6.56
C PHE A 112 -14.05 -20.92 -5.79
N ILE A 113 -14.38 -20.64 -4.53
CA ILE A 113 -15.04 -21.60 -3.63
C ILE A 113 -16.49 -21.83 -4.06
N GLU A 114 -17.18 -20.78 -4.51
CA GLU A 114 -18.58 -20.88 -4.95
C GLU A 114 -18.73 -21.61 -6.28
N ASN A 115 -17.79 -21.41 -7.21
CA ASN A 115 -17.82 -22.01 -8.55
C ASN A 115 -17.19 -23.40 -8.60
N PHE A 116 -16.24 -23.71 -7.72
CA PHE A 116 -15.60 -25.03 -7.60
C PHE A 116 -16.13 -25.79 -6.38
N LYS A 117 -17.43 -26.10 -6.36
CA LYS A 117 -18.06 -27.01 -5.38
C LYS A 117 -17.58 -28.46 -5.56
N CYS A 118 -16.29 -28.72 -5.35
CA CYS A 118 -15.77 -30.07 -5.20
C CYS A 118 -15.77 -30.42 -3.71
N SER A 119 -16.54 -31.44 -3.32
CA SER A 119 -16.77 -31.82 -1.92
C SER A 119 -15.52 -32.32 -1.18
N GLU A 120 -14.36 -32.42 -1.83
CA GLU A 120 -13.11 -32.90 -1.22
C GLU A 120 -12.06 -31.82 -0.95
N VAL A 121 -12.16 -30.63 -1.56
CA VAL A 121 -11.20 -29.53 -1.34
C VAL A 121 -11.37 -28.91 0.06
N TRP A 122 -12.53 -29.13 0.68
CA TRP A 122 -12.88 -28.57 1.99
C TRP A 122 -11.97 -29.02 3.14
N PHE A 123 -11.32 -30.19 3.01
CA PHE A 123 -10.41 -30.70 4.04
C PHE A 123 -9.02 -30.07 4.01
N ALA A 124 -8.60 -29.45 2.89
CA ALA A 124 -7.26 -28.89 2.74
C ALA A 124 -7.14 -27.41 3.16
N LEU A 125 -8.26 -26.76 3.47
CA LEU A 125 -8.34 -25.35 3.87
C LEU A 125 -8.55 -25.16 5.39
N LYS A 126 -8.44 -26.23 6.18
CA LYS A 126 -8.47 -26.19 7.66
C LYS A 126 -7.13 -26.61 8.25
#